data_AF-A0A8T4J1K7-F1
#
_entry.id   AF-A0A8T4J1K7-F1
#
_cell.length_a   1.000
_cell.length_b   1.000
_cell.length_c   1.000
_cell.angle_alpha   90.00
_cell.angle_beta   90.00
_cell.angle_gamma   90.00
#
_symmetry.space_group_name_H-M   'P 1'
#
loop_
_entity.id
_entity.type
_entity.pdbx_description
1 polymer ?
#
loop_
_entity_poly.entity_id
_entity_poly.type
_entity_poly.pdbx_seq_one_letter_code
_entity_poly.pdbx_strand_id
1 'polypeptide(L)'
;MTVTPELPAATPGDWWVTAGRSLDRVQDRDAGARTAPDLLGTLSELGELRRAADTALGAAVRALLAAGRDWAEIASALGYGSEEEARLATALAMDEASLALDRRIGHH
;
A
#
# COMPACT_ATOMS: atom_id res chain seq x y z
N MET A 1 -13.09 -32.30 11.92
CA MET A 1 -12.97 -30.83 11.97
C MET A 1 -11.67 -30.45 11.30
N THR A 2 -11.72 -30.06 10.03
CA THR A 2 -10.58 -29.49 9.30
C THR A 2 -10.44 -28.04 9.72
N VAL A 3 -9.41 -27.74 10.50
CA VAL A 3 -9.00 -26.37 10.80
C VAL A 3 -8.40 -25.82 9.51
N THR A 4 -9.13 -24.97 8.81
CA THR A 4 -8.57 -24.15 7.73
C THR A 4 -7.51 -23.27 8.38
N PRO A 5 -6.22 -23.34 8.01
CA PRO A 5 -5.24 -22.43 8.55
C PRO A 5 -5.62 -21.02 8.09
N GLU A 6 -6.01 -20.15 9.01
CA GLU A 6 -6.06 -18.72 8.74
C GLU A 6 -4.65 -18.30 8.36
N LEU A 7 -4.42 -18.05 7.08
CA LEU A 7 -3.21 -17.39 6.62
C LEU A 7 -3.14 -16.06 7.39
N PRO A 8 -2.01 -15.75 8.06
CA PRO A 8 -1.89 -14.48 8.75
C PRO A 8 -2.19 -13.35 7.77
N ALA A 9 -3.15 -12.48 8.13
CA ALA A 9 -3.48 -11.29 7.38
C ALA A 9 -2.16 -10.54 7.09
N ALA A 10 -1.93 -10.17 5.82
CA ALA A 10 -0.69 -9.52 5.41
C ALA A 10 -0.40 -8.35 6.33
N THR A 11 0.78 -8.37 6.94
CA THR A 11 1.20 -7.31 7.86
C THR A 11 1.55 -6.05 7.05
N PRO A 12 1.51 -4.86 7.66
CA PRO A 12 2.03 -3.65 7.00
C PRO A 12 3.46 -3.84 6.44
N GLY A 13 4.28 -4.68 7.08
CA GLY A 13 5.62 -5.04 6.61
C GLY A 13 5.65 -5.79 5.27
N ASP A 14 4.70 -6.68 5.02
CA ASP A 14 4.61 -7.42 3.74
C ASP A 14 4.32 -6.49 2.55
N TRP A 15 3.52 -5.46 2.81
CA TRP A 15 3.22 -4.44 1.81
C TRP A 15 4.39 -3.48 1.59
N TRP A 16 5.16 -3.16 2.64
CA TRP A 16 6.42 -2.40 2.52
C TRP A 16 7.45 -3.13 1.64
N VAL A 17 7.62 -4.44 1.82
CA VAL A 17 8.50 -5.26 0.97
C VAL A 17 8.02 -5.26 -0.48
N THR A 18 6.71 -5.29 -0.71
CA THR A 18 6.13 -5.25 -2.06
C THR A 18 6.39 -3.91 -2.74
N ALA A 19 6.20 -2.79 -2.02
CA ALA A 19 6.52 -1.45 -2.53
C ALA A 19 8.02 -1.32 -2.85
N GLY A 20 8.90 -1.81 -1.98
CA GLY A 20 10.35 -1.82 -2.22
C GLY A 20 10.74 -2.55 -3.52
N ARG A 21 10.21 -3.77 -3.74
CA ARG A 21 10.47 -4.53 -4.98
C ARG A 21 9.95 -3.84 -6.23
N SER A 22 8.86 -3.08 -6.12
CA SER A 22 8.35 -2.29 -7.25
C SER A 22 9.25 -1.08 -7.53
N LEU A 23 9.83 -0.47 -6.50
CA LEU A 23 10.79 0.64 -6.66
C LEU A 23 12.07 0.18 -7.35
N ASP A 24 12.63 -0.96 -6.96
CA ASP A 24 13.82 -1.53 -7.60
C ASP A 24 13.58 -1.75 -9.11
N ARG A 25 12.42 -2.32 -9.47
CA ARG A 25 12.03 -2.54 -10.88
C ARG A 25 11.90 -1.24 -11.69
N VAL A 26 11.37 -0.19 -11.07
CA VAL A 26 11.27 1.14 -11.70
C VAL A 26 12.68 1.69 -11.95
N GLN A 27 13.57 1.63 -10.97
CA GLN A 27 14.94 2.13 -11.08
C GLN A 27 15.72 1.39 -12.18
N ASP A 28 15.60 0.06 -12.25
CA ASP A 28 16.25 -0.74 -13.29
C ASP A 28 15.75 -0.39 -14.70
N ARG A 29 14.44 -0.17 -14.86
CA ARG A 29 13.86 0.21 -16.16
C ARG A 29 14.22 1.63 -16.58
N ASP A 30 14.17 2.58 -15.66
CA ASP A 30 14.50 3.98 -15.95
C ASP A 30 15.95 4.14 -16.42
N ALA A 31 16.89 3.45 -15.78
CA ALA A 31 18.30 3.45 -16.17
C ALA A 31 18.55 2.91 -17.60
N GLY A 32 17.65 2.09 -18.12
CA GLY A 32 17.73 1.46 -19.44
C GLY A 32 16.85 2.09 -20.52
N ALA A 33 15.93 2.99 -20.17
CA ALA A 33 14.90 3.46 -21.08
C ALA A 33 15.47 4.38 -22.17
N ARG A 34 15.32 3.98 -23.44
CA ARG A 34 15.83 4.75 -24.60
C ARG A 34 14.78 4.99 -25.68
N THR A 35 13.63 4.34 -25.57
CA THR A 35 12.57 4.37 -26.57
C THR A 35 11.20 4.64 -25.94
N ALA A 36 10.22 5.06 -26.75
CA ALA A 36 8.86 5.25 -26.26
C ALA A 36 8.21 3.99 -25.65
N PRO A 37 8.40 2.77 -26.20
CA PRO A 37 8.00 1.53 -25.54
C PRO A 37 8.62 1.33 -24.14
N ASP A 38 9.90 1.66 -23.96
CA ASP A 38 10.56 1.53 -22.66
C ASP A 38 9.91 2.45 -21.63
N LEU A 39 9.65 3.71 -22.01
CA LEU A 39 9.01 4.70 -21.15
C LEU A 39 7.57 4.29 -20.76
N LEU A 40 6.81 3.68 -21.66
CA LEU A 40 5.49 3.11 -21.34
C LEU A 40 5.59 1.93 -20.36
N GLY A 41 6.65 1.12 -20.49
CA GLY A 41 6.98 0.07 -19.53
C GLY A 41 7.31 0.63 -18.15
N THR A 42 8.13 1.67 -18.07
CA THR A 42 8.45 2.39 -16.82
C THR A 42 7.21 2.99 -16.18
N LEU A 43 6.34 3.62 -16.97
CA LEU A 43 5.07 4.19 -16.48
C LEU A 43 4.17 3.11 -15.86
N SER A 44 4.11 1.93 -16.47
CA SER A 44 3.32 0.81 -15.95
C SER A 44 3.85 0.33 -14.60
N GLU A 45 5.17 0.19 -14.45
CA GLU A 45 5.79 -0.19 -13.16
C GLU A 45 5.62 0.89 -12.09
N LEU A 46 5.69 2.18 -12.46
CA LEU A 46 5.37 3.28 -11.55
C LEU A 46 3.93 3.19 -11.04
N GLY A 47 2.99 2.81 -11.91
CA GLY A 47 1.60 2.54 -11.52
C GLY A 47 1.46 1.38 -10.54
N GLU A 48 2.22 0.30 -10.73
CA GLU A 48 2.27 -0.83 -9.78
C GLU A 48 2.92 -0.43 -8.45
N LEU A 49 4.02 0.33 -8.48
CA LEU A 49 4.68 0.86 -7.29
C LEU A 49 3.72 1.74 -6.47
N ARG A 50 3.03 2.67 -7.14
CA ARG A 50 2.07 3.55 -6.49
C ARG A 50 0.97 2.76 -5.78
N ARG A 51 0.33 1.82 -6.48
CA ARG A 51 -0.71 0.97 -5.87
C ARG A 51 -0.19 0.15 -4.69
N ALA A 52 1.02 -0.40 -4.81
CA ALA A 52 1.64 -1.13 -3.71
C ALA A 52 1.87 -0.22 -2.49
N ALA A 53 2.41 0.99 -2.71
CA ALA A 53 2.64 1.96 -1.64
C ALA A 53 1.34 2.46 -0.99
N ASP A 54 0.30 2.75 -1.78
CA ASP A 54 -1.01 3.17 -1.29
C ASP A 54 -1.69 2.07 -0.46
N THR A 55 -1.70 0.83 -0.97
CA THR A 55 -2.18 -0.35 -0.22
C THR A 55 -1.45 -0.51 1.12
N ALA A 56 -0.14 -0.31 1.09
CA ALA A 56 0.70 -0.45 2.25
C ALA A 56 0.41 0.64 3.29
N LEU A 57 0.26 1.90 2.86
CA LEU A 57 -0.10 3.03 3.71
C LEU A 57 -1.45 2.76 4.38
N GLY A 58 -2.46 2.34 3.62
CA GLY A 58 -3.77 1.99 4.14
C GLY A 58 -3.72 0.87 5.18
N ALA A 59 -2.92 -0.17 4.94
CA ALA A 59 -2.72 -1.25 5.90
C ALA A 59 -2.05 -0.77 7.19
N ALA A 60 -1.05 0.13 7.10
CA ALA A 60 -0.38 0.71 8.25
C ALA A 60 -1.32 1.59 9.09
N VAL A 61 -2.13 2.45 8.45
CA VAL A 61 -3.13 3.28 9.13
C VAL A 61 -4.16 2.42 9.86
N ARG A 62 -4.68 1.36 9.21
CA ARG A 62 -5.61 0.42 9.85
C ARG A 62 -4.99 -0.30 11.05
N ALA A 63 -3.74 -0.71 10.95
CA ALA A 63 -3.03 -1.34 12.05
C ALA A 63 -2.85 -0.39 13.25
N LEU A 64 -2.55 0.89 13.01
CA LEU A 64 -2.44 1.92 14.05
C LEU A 64 -3.79 2.14 14.75
N LEU A 65 -4.88 2.25 13.98
CA LEU A 65 -6.24 2.37 14.54
C LEU A 65 -6.62 1.14 15.37
N ALA A 66 -6.32 -0.07 14.88
CA ALA A 66 -6.56 -1.31 15.61
C ALA A 66 -5.72 -1.43 16.90
N ALA A 67 -4.53 -0.81 16.93
CA ALA A 67 -3.69 -0.69 18.11
C ALA A 67 -4.13 0.44 19.07
N GLY A 68 -5.25 1.12 18.78
CA GLY A 68 -5.82 2.16 19.64
C GLY A 68 -5.18 3.54 19.50
N ARG A 69 -4.43 3.79 18.42
CA ARG A 69 -3.88 5.12 18.10
C ARG A 69 -4.97 5.98 17.50
N ASP A 70 -5.00 7.25 17.87
CA ASP A 70 -6.00 8.18 17.35
C ASP A 70 -5.56 8.85 16.04
N TRP A 71 -6.49 9.56 15.41
CA TRP A 71 -6.23 10.26 14.15
C TRP A 71 -5.30 11.46 14.28
N ALA A 72 -5.15 12.04 15.48
CA ALA A 72 -4.22 13.15 15.70
C ALA A 72 -2.78 12.64 15.69
N GLU A 73 -2.53 11.48 16.30
CA GLU A 73 -1.24 10.80 16.28
C GLU A 73 -0.87 10.35 14.86
N ILE A 74 -1.84 9.83 14.09
CA ILE A 74 -1.64 9.44 12.69
C ILE A 74 -1.37 10.67 11.81
N ALA A 75 -2.14 11.75 11.97
CA ALA A 75 -1.92 12.99 11.24
C ALA A 75 -0.53 13.56 11.50
N SER A 76 -0.10 13.58 12.77
CA SER A 76 1.23 14.03 13.15
C SER A 76 2.34 13.17 12.52
N ALA A 77 2.19 11.84 12.51
CA ALA A 77 3.16 10.94 11.90
C ALA A 77 3.27 11.11 10.37
N LEU A 78 2.16 11.45 9.70
CA LEU A 78 2.10 11.67 8.25
C LEU A 78 2.44 13.12 7.86
N GLY A 79 2.59 14.03 8.82
CA GLY A 79 2.89 15.45 8.57
C GLY A 79 1.67 16.28 8.13
N TYR A 80 0.45 15.80 8.39
CA TYR A 80 -0.78 16.55 8.10
C TYR A 80 -1.10 17.55 9.21
N GLY A 81 -1.74 18.67 8.84
CA GLY A 81 -2.09 19.75 9.76
C GLY A 81 -3.35 19.48 10.57
N SER A 82 -4.12 18.45 10.22
CA SER A 82 -5.33 18.06 10.94
C SER A 82 -5.69 16.59 10.79
N GLU A 83 -6.51 16.08 11.72
CA GLU A 83 -7.09 14.75 11.64
C GLU A 83 -7.93 14.54 10.37
N GLU A 84 -8.69 15.58 9.99
CA GLU A 84 -9.59 15.50 8.83
C GLU A 84 -8.79 15.39 7.52
N GLU A 85 -7.70 16.16 7.42
CA GLU A 85 -6.77 16.05 6.30
C GLU A 85 -6.17 14.65 6.21
N ALA A 86 -5.76 14.06 7.34
CA ALA A 86 -5.24 12.70 7.37
C ALA A 86 -6.29 11.65 6.97
N ARG A 87 -7.54 11.79 7.43
CA ARG A 87 -8.65 10.90 7.03
C ARG A 87 -8.90 10.97 5.53
N LEU A 88 -9.04 12.17 4.98
CA LEU A 88 -9.32 12.38 3.56
C LEU A 88 -8.16 11.89 2.69
N ALA A 89 -6.92 12.19 3.09
CA ALA A 89 -5.73 11.81 2.33
C ALA A 89 -5.49 10.29 2.32
N THR A 90 -5.89 9.57 3.38
CA THR A 90 -5.66 8.13 3.51
C THR A 90 -6.89 7.28 3.17
N ALA A 91 -8.06 7.87 2.94
CA ALA A 91 -9.31 7.15 2.67
C ALA A 91 -9.18 6.16 1.50
N LEU A 92 -8.70 6.62 0.35
CA LEU A 92 -8.52 5.77 -0.84
C LEU A 92 -7.51 4.64 -0.57
N ALA A 93 -6.41 4.95 0.09
CA ALA A 93 -5.38 3.98 0.45
C ALA A 93 -5.92 2.87 1.38
N MET A 94 -6.77 3.23 2.35
CA MET A 94 -7.44 2.26 3.24
C MET A 94 -8.47 1.39 2.50
N ASP A 95 -9.21 1.96 1.54
CA ASP A 95 -10.15 1.21 0.70
C ASP A 95 -9.41 0.21 -0.19
N GLU A 96 -8.32 0.64 -0.84
CA GLU A 96 -7.45 -0.24 -1.64
C GLU A 96 -6.84 -1.35 -0.78
N ALA A 97 -6.37 -1.04 0.43
CA ALA A 97 -5.86 -2.02 1.37
C ALA A 97 -6.92 -3.08 1.75
N SER A 98 -8.18 -2.66 1.88
CA SER A 98 -9.29 -3.56 2.19
C SER A 98 -9.59 -4.48 1.01
N LEU A 99 -9.72 -3.92 -0.20
CA LEU A 99 -9.92 -4.71 -1.43
C LEU A 99 -8.76 -5.69 -1.70
N ALA A 100 -7.52 -5.28 -1.43
CA ALA A 100 -6.36 -6.13 -1.60
C ALA A 100 -6.35 -7.30 -0.59
N LEU A 101 -6.80 -7.06 0.64
CA LEU A 101 -7.00 -8.11 1.63
C LEU A 101 -8.12 -9.08 1.21
N ASP A 102 -9.26 -8.56 0.77
CA ASP A 102 -10.43 -9.37 0.37
C ASP A 102 -10.11 -10.29 -0.81
N ARG A 103 -9.43 -9.76 -1.84
CA ARG A 103 -8.95 -10.55 -3.00
C ARG A 103 -8.00 -11.67 -2.58
N ARG A 104 -7.20 -11.44 -1.54
CA ARG A 104 -6.19 -12.39 -1.08
C ARG A 104 -6.79 -13.47 -0.16
N ILE A 105 -7.83 -13.13 0.61
CA ILE A 105 -8.57 -14.08 1.46
C ILE A 105 -9.61 -14.86 0.63
N GLY A 106 -9.92 -14.42 -0.59
CA GLY A 106 -10.81 -15.12 -1.52
C GLY A 106 -12.29 -14.90 -1.23
N HIS A 107 -12.66 -13.79 -0.59
CA HIS A 107 -14.06 -13.38 -0.47
C HIS A 107 -14.45 -12.65 -1.77
N HIS A 108 -15.22 -13.35 -2.61
CA HIS A 108 -15.93 -12.82 -3.77
C HIS A 108 -17.39 -12.55 -3.40
#